data_AF-K2RR24-F1
#
_entry.id   AF-K2RR24-F1
#
_cell.length_a   1.000
_cell.length_b   1.000
_cell.length_c   1.000
_cell.angle_alpha   90.00
_cell.angle_beta   90.00
_cell.angle_gamma   90.00
#
_symmetry.space_group_name_H-M   'P 1'
#
loop_
_entity.id
_entity.type
_entity.pdbx_description
1 polymer ?
#
loop_
_entity_poly.entity_id
_entity_poly.type
_entity_poly.pdbx_seq_one_letter_code
_entity_poly.pdbx_strand_id
1 'polypeptide(L)'
;MLILANQIRYKIEDARVPLPPELVYIGLLCAAACHSVPALKTYLYERRVLDSPMPALVFARLVDGIVQNTPKSFRRPSGWRRPLREEHASAVMLGFPDAPVHEPYDLSSCVPRESWPCMDRWVRALARYKFLPQLRLEWALWLESPLRTSPQSCLVPAKAAGPPTAAIINEDREPMRRLHEAGMWNTRTRGDLAFVEAFRRSGGFEEAWMVLKESDFSFDLLKRRTRTALLAYPEFAAPELWTEGMRARMLNNYAAELAKIESLYGVEWVWDEQAGTGYHRISGESFLCSQDEHDNPAFSGRGEGS
;
A
#
# COMPACT_ATOMS: atom_id res chain seq x y z
N MET A 1 -23.07 21.58 6.54
CA MET A 1 -23.37 20.15 6.82
C MET A 1 -22.94 19.74 8.22
N LEU A 2 -21.65 19.70 8.58
CA LEU A 2 -21.24 19.31 9.95
C LEU A 2 -21.83 20.23 11.06
N ILE A 3 -21.84 21.55 10.85
CA ILE A 3 -22.47 22.51 11.79
C ILE A 3 -23.95 22.17 12.01
N LEU A 4 -24.67 21.87 10.93
CA LEU A 4 -26.09 21.51 10.99
C LEU A 4 -26.29 20.17 11.71
N ALA A 5 -25.45 19.17 11.43
CA ALA A 5 -25.50 17.88 12.13
C ALA A 5 -25.28 18.07 13.65
N ASN A 6 -24.29 18.87 14.05
CA ASN A 6 -24.06 19.19 15.46
C ASN A 6 -25.22 19.97 16.08
N GLN A 7 -25.81 20.95 15.38
CA GLN A 7 -26.97 21.71 15.86
C GLN A 7 -28.20 20.81 16.07
N ILE A 8 -28.47 19.88 15.14
CA ILE A 8 -29.56 18.91 15.27
C ILE A 8 -29.29 18.00 16.48
N ARG A 9 -28.06 17.52 16.63
CA ARG A 9 -27.65 16.71 17.78
C ARG A 9 -27.90 17.43 19.10
N TYR A 10 -27.39 18.65 19.27
CA TYR A 10 -27.58 19.41 20.51
C TYR A 10 -29.05 19.60 20.87
N LYS A 11 -29.90 19.91 19.87
CA LYS A 11 -31.35 20.06 20.10
C LYS A 11 -32.03 18.75 20.54
N ILE A 12 -31.56 17.61 20.05
CA ILE A 12 -32.10 16.29 20.41
C ILE A 12 -31.63 15.89 21.82
N GLU A 13 -30.37 16.16 22.15
CA GLU A 13 -29.80 15.93 23.48
C GLU A 13 -30.47 16.83 24.54
N ASP A 14 -30.70 18.11 24.23
CA ASP A 14 -31.44 19.04 25.10
C ASP A 14 -32.86 18.54 25.38
N ALA A 15 -33.49 17.90 24.39
CA ALA A 15 -34.79 17.25 24.52
C ALA A 15 -34.73 15.90 25.26
N ARG A 16 -33.54 15.45 25.70
CA ARG A 16 -33.27 14.14 26.33
C ARG A 16 -33.74 12.94 25.51
N VAL A 17 -33.73 13.09 24.19
CA VAL A 17 -34.07 12.02 23.25
C VAL A 17 -32.77 11.33 22.83
N PRO A 18 -32.69 9.98 22.84
CA PRO A 18 -31.51 9.28 22.35
C PRO A 18 -31.32 9.56 20.86
N LEU A 19 -30.08 9.74 20.41
CA LEU A 19 -29.81 10.02 19.00
C LEU A 19 -30.18 8.80 18.12
N PRO A 20 -31.00 9.00 17.08
CA PRO A 20 -31.23 7.99 16.06
C PRO A 20 -29.92 7.54 15.39
N PRO A 21 -29.73 6.22 15.12
CA PRO A 21 -28.53 5.70 14.46
C PRO A 21 -28.18 6.42 13.16
N GLU A 22 -29.19 6.78 12.36
CA GLU A 22 -29.03 7.46 11.09
C GLU A 22 -28.34 8.82 11.26
N LEU A 23 -28.68 9.56 12.32
CA LEU A 23 -28.06 10.86 12.63
C LEU A 23 -26.61 10.69 13.09
N VAL A 24 -26.31 9.63 13.84
CA VAL A 24 -24.93 9.29 14.21
C VAL A 24 -24.10 8.97 12.97
N TYR A 25 -24.63 8.17 12.03
CA TYR A 25 -23.95 7.85 10.78
C TYR A 25 -23.74 9.08 9.89
N ILE A 26 -24.75 9.94 9.75
CA ILE A 26 -24.62 11.21 9.01
C ILE A 26 -23.57 12.11 9.67
N GLY A 27 -23.55 12.17 11.00
CA GLY A 27 -22.55 12.86 11.80
C GLY A 27 -21.14 12.38 11.51
N LEU A 28 -20.90 11.06 11.56
CA LEU A 28 -19.62 10.43 11.22
C LEU A 28 -19.15 10.79 9.81
N LEU A 29 -20.04 10.65 8.81
CA LEU A 29 -19.70 10.93 7.42
C LEU A 29 -19.39 12.42 7.20
N CYS A 30 -20.14 13.32 7.85
CA CYS A 30 -19.86 14.75 7.81
C CYS A 30 -18.54 15.09 8.50
N ALA A 31 -18.26 14.46 9.65
CA ALA A 31 -17.04 14.68 10.42
C ALA A 31 -15.80 14.21 9.62
N ALA A 32 -15.88 13.05 8.97
CA ALA A 32 -14.86 12.54 8.07
C ALA A 32 -14.64 13.46 6.86
N ALA A 33 -15.71 13.86 6.16
CA ALA A 33 -15.59 14.77 5.02
C ALA A 33 -14.99 16.14 5.40
N CYS A 34 -15.16 16.56 6.65
CA CYS A 34 -14.59 17.79 7.21
C CYS A 34 -13.24 17.59 7.90
N HIS A 35 -12.71 16.37 7.98
CA HIS A 35 -11.48 16.01 8.72
C HIS A 35 -11.50 16.50 10.18
N SER A 36 -12.68 16.53 10.82
CA SER A 36 -12.84 17.00 12.20
C SER A 36 -12.64 15.85 13.18
N VAL A 37 -11.45 15.74 13.76
CA VAL A 37 -11.12 14.72 14.77
C VAL A 37 -12.01 14.81 16.00
N PRO A 38 -12.29 15.99 16.59
CA PRO A 38 -13.17 16.08 17.75
C PRO A 38 -14.58 15.56 17.43
N ALA A 39 -15.13 15.91 16.26
CA ALA A 39 -16.45 15.42 15.87
C ALA A 39 -16.44 13.91 15.58
N LEU A 40 -15.42 13.40 14.89
CA LEU A 40 -15.25 11.96 14.66
C LEU A 40 -15.23 11.20 15.98
N LYS A 41 -14.42 11.67 16.93
CA LYS A 41 -14.32 11.12 18.27
C LYS A 41 -15.68 11.06 18.95
N THR A 42 -16.44 12.16 18.95
CA THR A 42 -17.74 12.17 19.62
C THR A 42 -18.74 11.25 18.94
N TYR A 43 -18.86 11.28 17.61
CA TYR A 43 -19.81 10.41 16.92
C TYR A 43 -19.41 8.92 16.96
N LEU A 44 -18.12 8.59 17.08
CA LEU A 44 -17.67 7.20 17.31
C LEU A 44 -18.02 6.74 18.73
N TYR A 45 -17.91 7.62 19.71
CA TYR A 45 -18.39 7.35 21.06
C TYR A 45 -19.91 7.12 21.08
N GLU A 46 -20.71 8.00 20.48
CA GLU A 46 -22.17 7.81 20.37
C GLU A 46 -22.50 6.51 19.64
N ARG A 47 -21.73 6.20 18.58
CA ARG A 47 -21.89 4.98 17.83
C ARG A 47 -21.67 3.74 18.69
N ARG A 48 -20.68 3.73 19.58
CA ARG A 48 -20.44 2.62 20.51
C ARG A 48 -21.65 2.35 21.40
N VAL A 49 -22.36 3.42 21.83
CA VAL A 49 -23.58 3.29 22.64
C VAL A 49 -24.72 2.62 21.87
N LEU A 50 -24.72 2.73 20.54
CA LEU A 50 -25.65 2.00 19.69
C LEU A 50 -25.20 0.53 19.59
N ASP A 51 -25.87 -0.39 20.30
CA ASP A 51 -25.58 -1.84 20.29
C ASP A 51 -25.94 -2.55 18.96
N SER A 52 -25.87 -1.83 17.84
CA SER A 52 -26.08 -2.36 16.48
C SER A 52 -24.74 -2.45 15.75
N PRO A 53 -24.59 -3.29 14.72
CA PRO A 53 -23.41 -3.28 13.85
C PRO A 53 -23.44 -2.09 12.87
N MET A 54 -22.27 -1.60 12.42
CA MET A 54 -22.22 -0.45 11.51
C MET A 54 -22.58 -0.94 10.11
N PRO A 55 -23.51 -0.29 9.39
CA PRO A 55 -23.81 -0.67 8.03
C PRO A 55 -22.56 -0.61 7.16
N ALA A 56 -22.33 -1.68 6.38
CA ALA A 56 -21.13 -1.83 5.55
C ALA A 56 -20.86 -0.62 4.64
N LEU A 57 -21.92 -0.06 4.04
CA LEU A 57 -21.81 1.11 3.18
C LEU A 57 -21.33 2.36 3.93
N VAL A 58 -21.80 2.57 5.16
CA VAL A 58 -21.39 3.70 6.01
C VAL A 58 -19.92 3.55 6.36
N PHE A 59 -19.51 2.36 6.82
CA PHE A 59 -18.10 2.07 7.13
C PHE A 59 -17.19 2.32 5.93
N ALA A 60 -17.54 1.78 4.76
CA ALA A 60 -16.76 1.95 3.53
C ALA A 60 -16.59 3.44 3.16
N ARG A 61 -17.67 4.22 3.26
CA ARG A 61 -17.64 5.67 2.99
C ARG A 61 -16.84 6.45 4.02
N LEU A 62 -16.91 6.03 5.28
CA LEU A 62 -16.17 6.63 6.39
C LEU A 62 -14.66 6.43 6.21
N VAL A 63 -14.23 5.19 5.92
CA VAL A 63 -12.82 4.88 5.61
C VAL A 63 -12.36 5.64 4.38
N ASP A 64 -13.16 5.66 3.30
CA ASP A 64 -12.86 6.46 2.11
C ASP A 64 -12.67 7.94 2.45
N GLY A 65 -13.52 8.51 3.33
CA GLY A 65 -13.43 9.90 3.77
C GLY A 65 -12.18 10.21 4.60
N ILE A 66 -11.67 9.24 5.37
CA ILE A 66 -10.43 9.39 6.16
C ILE A 66 -9.19 9.27 5.27
N VAL A 67 -9.20 8.30 4.35
CA VAL A 67 -8.06 7.96 3.49
C VAL A 67 -7.89 8.94 2.33
N GLN A 68 -8.98 9.49 1.79
CA GLN A 68 -8.94 10.40 0.64
C GLN A 68 -8.45 11.79 1.05
N ASN A 69 -7.24 12.17 0.61
CA ASN A 69 -6.78 13.56 0.72
C ASN A 69 -7.47 14.51 -0.28
N THR A 70 -8.27 14.01 -1.25
CA THR A 70 -9.11 14.82 -2.15
C THR A 70 -10.02 13.90 -2.99
N PRO A 71 -11.31 14.21 -3.23
CA PRO A 71 -12.08 13.52 -4.26
C PRO A 71 -11.53 13.87 -5.65
N LYS A 72 -11.28 12.84 -6.49
CA LYS A 72 -10.75 12.99 -7.87
C LYS A 72 -11.66 13.79 -8.82
N SER A 73 -12.92 14.06 -8.47
CA SER A 73 -13.90 14.72 -9.34
C SER A 73 -14.52 16.00 -8.79
N PHE A 74 -14.17 16.44 -7.58
CA PHE A 74 -14.65 17.71 -7.04
C PHE A 74 -13.44 18.58 -6.70
N ARG A 75 -13.31 19.66 -7.50
CA ARG A 75 -12.55 20.91 -7.32
C ARG A 75 -11.48 20.88 -6.24
N ARG A 76 -10.25 21.26 -6.64
CA ARG A 76 -9.10 21.71 -5.82
C ARG A 76 -9.46 21.83 -4.34
N PRO A 77 -8.76 21.11 -3.43
CA PRO A 77 -9.03 21.26 -2.00
C PRO A 77 -8.95 22.75 -1.71
N SER A 78 -10.07 23.34 -1.28
CA SER A 78 -10.06 24.70 -0.75
C SER A 78 -8.93 24.73 0.28
N GLY A 79 -7.95 25.63 0.14
CA GLY A 79 -6.73 25.67 0.98
C GLY A 79 -6.98 25.70 2.50
N TRP A 80 -8.23 25.86 2.90
CA TRP A 80 -8.78 25.80 4.25
C TRP A 80 -8.97 24.37 4.82
N ARG A 81 -9.06 23.32 4.00
CA ARG A 81 -9.22 21.94 4.48
C ARG A 81 -7.87 21.23 4.52
N ARG A 82 -7.28 21.16 5.70
CA ARG A 82 -6.06 20.36 5.92
C ARG A 82 -6.43 18.86 5.91
N PRO A 83 -5.66 18.00 5.24
CA PRO A 83 -5.82 16.56 5.34
C PRO A 83 -5.62 16.09 6.79
N LEU A 84 -6.23 14.95 7.15
CA LEU A 84 -5.95 14.27 8.41
C LEU A 84 -4.46 13.95 8.50
N ARG A 85 -3.83 14.35 9.61
CA ARG A 85 -2.47 13.93 9.95
C ARG A 85 -2.45 12.45 10.27
N GLU A 86 -1.29 11.82 10.15
CA GLU A 86 -1.09 10.40 10.46
C GLU A 86 -1.51 10.06 11.90
N GLU A 87 -1.13 10.89 12.88
CA GLU A 87 -1.54 10.76 14.28
C GLU A 87 -3.06 10.76 14.47
N HIS A 88 -3.76 11.63 13.72
CA HIS A 88 -5.21 11.72 13.78
C HIS A 88 -5.89 10.52 13.11
N ALA A 89 -5.35 10.05 11.98
CA ALA A 89 -5.83 8.86 11.32
C ALA A 89 -5.62 7.63 12.21
N SER A 90 -4.46 7.53 12.88
CA SER A 90 -4.16 6.49 13.87
C SER A 90 -5.19 6.50 15.00
N ALA A 91 -5.45 7.67 15.59
CA ALA A 91 -6.41 7.78 16.69
C ALA A 91 -7.83 7.33 16.29
N VAL A 92 -8.30 7.77 15.12
CA VAL A 92 -9.64 7.44 14.61
C VAL A 92 -9.74 5.96 14.20
N MET A 93 -8.66 5.40 13.62
CA MET A 93 -8.69 4.04 13.08
C MET A 93 -8.42 2.98 14.13
N LEU A 94 -7.50 3.22 15.07
CA LEU A 94 -6.94 2.21 15.96
C LEU A 94 -7.12 2.50 17.45
N GLY A 95 -7.68 3.66 17.81
CA GLY A 95 -7.96 3.99 19.20
C GLY A 95 -7.47 5.38 19.58
N PHE A 96 -8.31 6.12 20.31
CA PHE A 96 -7.90 7.38 20.91
C PHE A 96 -7.08 7.11 22.18
N PRO A 97 -6.05 7.93 22.48
CA PRO A 97 -5.20 7.74 23.65
C PRO A 97 -5.97 7.86 24.98
N ASP A 98 -7.12 8.52 24.97
CA ASP A 98 -8.00 8.67 26.13
C ASP A 98 -9.20 7.72 26.12
N ALA A 99 -9.27 6.79 25.17
CA ALA A 99 -10.30 5.77 25.17
C ALA A 99 -10.02 4.72 26.26
N PRO A 100 -11.04 4.27 27.01
CA PRO A 100 -10.87 3.21 27.99
C PRO A 100 -10.48 1.90 27.30
N VAL A 101 -9.49 1.19 27.88
CA VAL A 101 -8.90 -0.03 27.31
C VAL A 101 -9.95 -1.12 27.02
N HIS A 102 -10.96 -1.24 27.88
CA HIS A 102 -12.00 -2.26 27.77
C HIS A 102 -13.17 -1.88 26.85
N GLU A 103 -13.25 -0.63 26.41
CA GLU A 103 -14.36 -0.15 25.59
C GLU A 103 -13.89 0.86 24.52
N PRO A 104 -12.98 0.45 23.62
CA PRO A 104 -12.47 1.32 22.58
C PRO A 104 -13.58 1.78 21.63
N TYR A 105 -13.51 3.02 21.16
CA TYR A 105 -14.47 3.63 20.24
C TYR A 105 -13.79 4.16 18.96
N ASP A 106 -13.06 3.28 18.28
CA ASP A 106 -12.40 3.54 16.99
C ASP A 106 -12.99 2.69 15.85
N LEU A 107 -12.41 2.77 14.65
CA LEU A 107 -12.91 2.01 13.50
C LEU A 107 -12.56 0.53 13.52
N SER A 108 -11.46 0.13 14.16
CA SER A 108 -11.04 -1.28 14.21
C SER A 108 -12.05 -2.17 14.93
N SER A 109 -12.81 -1.61 15.88
CA SER A 109 -13.87 -2.31 16.62
C SER A 109 -15.15 -2.52 15.81
N CYS A 110 -15.35 -1.80 14.70
CA CYS A 110 -16.58 -1.84 13.91
C CYS A 110 -16.40 -2.29 12.46
N VAL A 111 -15.27 -2.95 12.14
CA VAL A 111 -14.98 -3.44 10.79
C VAL A 111 -15.98 -4.54 10.37
N PRO A 112 -16.77 -4.33 9.29
CA PRO A 112 -17.67 -5.35 8.77
C PRO A 112 -16.89 -6.42 7.99
N ARG A 113 -16.32 -7.41 8.69
CA ARG A 113 -15.40 -8.41 8.11
C ARG A 113 -16.06 -9.35 7.10
N GLU A 114 -17.38 -9.54 7.19
CA GLU A 114 -18.17 -10.30 6.20
C GLU A 114 -18.31 -9.59 4.84
N SER A 115 -17.97 -8.30 4.76
CA SER A 115 -18.07 -7.51 3.53
C SER A 115 -16.69 -7.28 2.93
N TRP A 116 -16.36 -8.06 1.89
CA TRP A 116 -15.10 -7.88 1.16
C TRP A 116 -14.86 -6.43 0.68
N PRO A 117 -15.85 -5.69 0.12
CA PRO A 117 -15.65 -4.28 -0.23
C PRO A 117 -15.25 -3.37 0.95
N CYS A 118 -15.67 -3.70 2.17
CA CYS A 118 -15.25 -3.00 3.38
C CYS A 118 -13.83 -3.39 3.77
N MET A 119 -13.53 -4.70 3.78
CA MET A 119 -12.19 -5.22 4.07
C MET A 119 -11.12 -4.69 3.11
N ASP A 120 -11.38 -4.66 1.80
CA ASP A 120 -10.44 -4.11 0.81
C ASP A 120 -10.11 -2.63 1.10
N ARG A 121 -11.10 -1.83 1.50
CA ARG A 121 -10.88 -0.42 1.89
C ARG A 121 -10.10 -0.31 3.19
N TRP A 122 -10.47 -1.12 4.19
CA TRP A 122 -9.82 -1.16 5.50
C TRP A 122 -8.35 -1.52 5.38
N VAL A 123 -8.04 -2.63 4.72
CA VAL A 123 -6.66 -3.10 4.48
C VAL A 123 -5.84 -2.08 3.71
N ARG A 124 -6.42 -1.41 2.69
CA ARG A 124 -5.74 -0.31 1.98
C ARG A 124 -5.49 0.91 2.85
N ALA A 125 -6.42 1.21 3.76
CA ALA A 125 -6.29 2.32 4.70
C ALA A 125 -5.14 2.06 5.67
N LEU A 126 -5.12 0.88 6.31
CA LEU A 126 -4.03 0.43 7.16
C LEU A 126 -2.69 0.48 6.42
N ALA A 127 -2.68 0.02 5.17
CA ALA A 127 -1.48 0.01 4.34
C ALA A 127 -0.91 1.41 4.08
N ARG A 128 -1.80 2.38 3.81
CA ARG A 128 -1.44 3.78 3.54
C ARG A 128 -0.78 4.44 4.75
N TYR A 129 -1.28 4.17 5.95
CA TYR A 129 -0.73 4.71 7.19
C TYR A 129 0.28 3.77 7.85
N LYS A 130 0.73 2.72 7.16
CA LYS A 130 1.76 1.78 7.61
C LYS A 130 1.47 1.14 8.97
N PHE A 131 0.20 0.85 9.26
CA PHE A 131 -0.22 0.19 10.50
C PHE A 131 0.04 -1.31 10.47
N LEU A 132 1.31 -1.70 10.46
CA LEU A 132 1.75 -3.09 10.28
C LEU A 132 1.22 -4.05 11.37
N PRO A 133 1.21 -3.72 12.67
CA PRO A 133 0.65 -4.61 13.68
C PRO A 133 -0.83 -4.92 13.45
N GLN A 134 -1.62 -3.91 13.07
CA GLN A 134 -3.03 -4.11 12.75
C GLN A 134 -3.19 -4.92 11.46
N LEU A 135 -2.36 -4.70 10.43
CA LEU A 135 -2.39 -5.53 9.22
C LEU A 135 -2.12 -7.00 9.52
N ARG A 136 -1.18 -7.32 10.43
CA ARG A 136 -0.93 -8.70 10.88
C ARG A 136 -2.16 -9.31 11.56
N LEU A 137 -2.82 -8.55 12.43
CA LEU A 137 -4.06 -8.98 13.08
C LEU A 137 -5.15 -9.27 12.05
N GLU A 138 -5.39 -8.35 11.11
CA GLU A 138 -6.41 -8.56 10.07
C GLU A 138 -6.06 -9.71 9.13
N TRP A 139 -4.77 -9.96 8.88
CA TRP A 139 -4.36 -11.10 8.08
C TRP A 139 -4.60 -12.42 8.82
N ALA A 140 -4.31 -12.50 10.12
CA ALA A 140 -4.64 -13.68 10.94
C ALA A 140 -6.16 -13.95 10.92
N LEU A 141 -6.98 -12.91 11.11
CA LEU A 141 -8.44 -13.03 11.00
C LEU A 141 -8.91 -13.43 9.59
N TRP A 142 -8.21 -12.97 8.55
CA TRP A 142 -8.50 -13.35 7.17
C TRP A 142 -8.23 -14.82 6.88
N LEU A 143 -7.17 -15.40 7.46
CA LEU A 143 -6.85 -16.83 7.30
C LEU A 143 -8.02 -17.72 7.77
N GLU A 144 -8.73 -17.29 8.81
CA GLU A 144 -9.88 -17.98 9.41
C GLU A 144 -11.23 -17.59 8.78
N SER A 145 -11.27 -16.54 7.94
CA SER A 145 -12.52 -15.98 7.43
C SER A 145 -13.29 -16.97 6.54
N PRO A 146 -14.63 -17.06 6.66
CA PRO A 146 -15.48 -17.84 5.74
C PRO A 146 -15.29 -17.44 4.27
N LEU A 147 -15.02 -16.16 4.01
CA LEU A 147 -14.76 -15.65 2.65
C LEU A 147 -13.49 -16.25 2.05
N ARG A 148 -12.54 -16.70 2.88
CA ARG A 148 -11.30 -17.35 2.44
C ARG A 148 -11.45 -18.88 2.41
N THR A 149 -12.03 -19.46 3.46
CA THR A 149 -12.15 -20.93 3.61
C THR A 149 -13.23 -21.54 2.71
N SER A 150 -14.28 -20.80 2.38
CA SER A 150 -15.35 -21.20 1.45
C SER A 150 -15.45 -20.19 0.30
N PRO A 151 -14.50 -20.19 -0.65
CA PRO A 151 -14.35 -19.12 -1.62
C PRO A 151 -15.49 -19.07 -2.63
N GLN A 152 -16.00 -17.86 -2.88
CA GLN A 152 -17.02 -17.60 -3.88
C GLN A 152 -16.40 -16.95 -5.13
N SER A 153 -16.94 -17.28 -6.31
CA SER A 153 -16.50 -16.65 -7.56
C SER A 153 -16.74 -15.15 -7.51
N CYS A 154 -15.72 -14.37 -7.92
CA CYS A 154 -15.81 -12.92 -7.94
C CYS A 154 -16.12 -12.41 -9.34
N LEU A 155 -16.94 -11.36 -9.44
CA LEU A 155 -17.14 -10.65 -10.70
C LEU A 155 -15.85 -9.92 -11.10
N VAL A 156 -15.49 -10.01 -12.38
CA VAL A 156 -14.41 -9.20 -12.97
C VAL A 156 -15.02 -7.96 -13.62
N PRO A 157 -14.56 -6.75 -13.27
CA PRO A 157 -14.98 -5.54 -13.95
C PRO A 157 -14.60 -5.62 -15.44
N ALA A 158 -15.56 -5.32 -16.33
CA ALA A 158 -15.33 -5.28 -17.76
C ALA A 158 -14.12 -4.39 -18.11
N LYS A 159 -13.38 -4.77 -19.16
CA LYS A 159 -12.28 -3.95 -19.69
C LYS A 159 -12.87 -2.64 -20.19
N ALA A 160 -12.46 -1.53 -19.59
CA ALA A 160 -12.94 -0.21 -20.00
C ALA A 160 -12.48 0.06 -21.45
N ALA A 161 -13.44 0.29 -22.34
CA ALA A 161 -13.18 0.74 -23.70
C ALA A 161 -12.84 2.24 -23.66
N GLY A 162 -11.56 2.60 -23.61
CA GLY A 162 -11.15 4.00 -23.57
C GLY A 162 -9.65 4.23 -23.75
N PRO A 163 -9.24 5.47 -24.07
CA PRO A 163 -7.85 5.84 -24.37
C PRO A 163 -6.89 5.66 -23.18
N PRO A 164 -5.56 5.64 -23.43
CA PRO A 164 -4.51 5.08 -22.56
C PRO A 164 -4.31 5.74 -21.18
N THR A 165 -5.02 6.80 -20.80
CA THR A 165 -5.07 7.29 -19.40
C THR A 165 -5.61 6.22 -18.44
N ALA A 166 -6.34 5.23 -18.95
CA ALA A 166 -6.74 4.02 -18.24
C ALA A 166 -5.59 3.01 -18.01
N ALA A 167 -4.38 3.23 -18.53
CA ALA A 167 -3.27 2.27 -18.46
C ALA A 167 -2.87 1.91 -17.03
N ILE A 168 -2.79 2.89 -16.12
CA ILE A 168 -2.47 2.64 -14.69
C ILE A 168 -3.57 1.81 -14.02
N ILE A 169 -4.84 2.09 -14.35
CA ILE A 169 -6.00 1.34 -13.83
C ILE A 169 -6.04 -0.07 -14.44
N ASN A 170 -5.61 -0.22 -15.69
CA ASN A 170 -5.52 -1.50 -16.39
C ASN A 170 -4.35 -2.36 -15.87
N GLU A 171 -3.18 -1.78 -15.60
CA GLU A 171 -2.07 -2.46 -14.91
C GLU A 171 -2.50 -2.96 -13.52
N ASP A 172 -3.27 -2.15 -12.80
CA ASP A 172 -3.77 -2.50 -11.47
C ASP A 172 -4.80 -3.65 -11.48
N ARG A 173 -5.52 -3.84 -12.59
CA ARG A 173 -6.53 -4.90 -12.78
C ARG A 173 -6.00 -6.13 -13.51
N GLU A 174 -4.79 -6.05 -14.04
CA GLU A 174 -4.20 -7.12 -14.84
C GLU A 174 -4.02 -8.43 -14.05
N PRO A 175 -3.53 -8.44 -12.79
CA PRO A 175 -3.51 -9.66 -11.97
C PRO A 175 -4.87 -10.33 -11.84
N MET A 176 -5.91 -9.53 -11.59
CA MET A 176 -7.29 -10.01 -11.45
C MET A 176 -7.77 -10.67 -12.73
N ARG A 177 -7.48 -10.10 -13.90
CA ARG A 177 -7.86 -10.68 -15.20
C ARG A 177 -7.13 -12.00 -15.45
N ARG A 178 -5.81 -12.06 -15.22
CA ARG A 178 -5.04 -13.30 -15.38
C ARG A 178 -5.52 -14.40 -14.44
N LEU A 179 -5.83 -14.06 -13.19
CA LEU A 179 -6.42 -14.99 -12.23
C LEU A 179 -7.79 -15.48 -12.70
N HIS A 180 -8.59 -14.62 -13.32
CA HIS A 180 -9.90 -15.01 -13.84
C HIS A 180 -9.81 -15.89 -15.07
N GLU A 181 -8.92 -15.56 -16.02
CA GLU A 181 -8.62 -16.37 -17.20
C GLU A 181 -8.07 -17.75 -16.79
N ALA A 182 -7.34 -17.83 -15.69
CA ALA A 182 -6.88 -19.08 -15.10
C ALA A 182 -7.93 -19.81 -14.24
N GLY A 183 -9.17 -19.30 -14.14
CA GLY A 183 -10.24 -19.91 -13.34
C GLY A 183 -10.05 -19.82 -11.81
N MET A 184 -9.09 -19.03 -11.35
CA MET A 184 -8.72 -18.91 -9.93
C MET A 184 -9.28 -17.65 -9.25
N TRP A 185 -10.00 -16.78 -9.98
CA TRP A 185 -10.51 -15.53 -9.41
C TRP A 185 -11.75 -15.76 -8.51
N ASN A 186 -11.50 -15.73 -7.20
CA ASN A 186 -12.51 -15.92 -6.16
C ASN A 186 -12.20 -15.02 -4.95
N THR A 187 -13.03 -15.07 -3.91
CA THR A 187 -12.87 -14.25 -2.70
C THR A 187 -11.54 -14.50 -1.99
N ARG A 188 -11.05 -15.76 -1.96
CA ARG A 188 -9.75 -16.12 -1.39
C ARG A 188 -8.60 -15.44 -2.11
N THR A 189 -8.43 -15.70 -3.40
CA THR A 189 -7.32 -15.14 -4.19
C THR A 189 -7.37 -13.62 -4.28
N ARG A 190 -8.58 -13.06 -4.32
CA ARG A 190 -8.79 -11.61 -4.24
C ARG A 190 -8.28 -11.01 -2.93
N GLY A 191 -8.55 -11.67 -1.81
CA GLY A 191 -8.14 -11.18 -0.51
C GLY A 191 -6.67 -11.37 -0.23
N ASP A 192 -6.14 -12.55 -0.53
CA ASP A 192 -4.72 -12.86 -0.43
C ASP A 192 -3.88 -11.85 -1.25
N LEU A 193 -4.28 -11.55 -2.49
CA LEU A 193 -3.62 -10.53 -3.32
C LEU A 193 -3.69 -9.12 -2.72
N ALA A 194 -4.80 -8.77 -2.05
CA ALA A 194 -4.93 -7.47 -1.38
C ALA A 194 -4.00 -7.37 -0.17
N PHE A 195 -3.83 -8.45 0.60
CA PHE A 195 -2.89 -8.49 1.73
C PHE A 195 -1.43 -8.42 1.27
N VAL A 196 -1.03 -9.16 0.22
CA VAL A 196 0.32 -9.04 -0.37
C VAL A 196 0.62 -7.58 -0.74
N GLU A 197 -0.32 -6.91 -1.42
CA GLU A 197 -0.19 -5.50 -1.79
C GLU A 197 -0.14 -4.57 -0.58
N ALA A 198 -0.92 -4.84 0.46
CA ALA A 198 -0.99 -4.03 1.67
C ALA A 198 0.31 -4.10 2.46
N PHE A 199 0.80 -5.30 2.75
CA PHE A 199 2.06 -5.52 3.43
C PHE A 199 3.23 -4.90 2.68
N ARG A 200 3.32 -5.11 1.36
CA ARG A 200 4.32 -4.45 0.51
C ARG A 200 4.25 -2.92 0.61
N ARG A 201 3.05 -2.32 0.63
CA ARG A 201 2.88 -0.86 0.75
C ARG A 201 3.33 -0.33 2.11
N SER A 202 3.18 -1.13 3.16
CA SER A 202 3.60 -0.77 4.52
C SER A 202 5.07 -1.06 4.81
N GLY A 203 5.75 -1.81 3.96
CA GLY A 203 7.13 -2.24 4.16
C GLY A 203 7.27 -3.58 4.90
N GLY A 204 6.17 -4.30 5.13
CA GLY A 204 6.19 -5.67 5.68
C GLY A 204 6.47 -6.70 4.58
N PHE A 205 7.71 -6.75 4.09
CA PHE A 205 8.07 -7.63 2.97
C PHE A 205 8.05 -9.11 3.36
N GLU A 206 8.45 -9.44 4.59
CA GLU A 206 8.38 -10.79 5.14
C GLU A 206 6.94 -11.31 5.13
N GLU A 207 6.00 -10.54 5.67
CA GLU A 207 4.58 -10.94 5.69
C GLU A 207 3.99 -11.02 4.28
N ALA A 208 4.40 -10.13 3.37
CA ALA A 208 3.95 -10.20 1.98
C ALA A 208 4.40 -11.51 1.31
N TRP A 209 5.62 -12.00 1.60
CA TRP A 209 6.08 -13.32 1.16
C TRP A 209 5.33 -14.46 1.85
N MET A 210 5.07 -14.35 3.15
CA MET A 210 4.28 -15.35 3.88
C MET A 210 2.85 -15.46 3.32
N VAL A 211 2.18 -14.34 3.05
CA VAL A 211 0.85 -14.36 2.42
C VAL A 211 0.92 -15.05 1.07
N LEU A 212 1.93 -14.75 0.24
CA LEU A 212 2.11 -15.40 -1.05
C LEU A 212 2.34 -16.92 -0.91
N LYS A 213 3.08 -17.36 0.12
CA LYS A 213 3.29 -18.79 0.42
C LYS A 213 1.98 -19.50 0.75
N GLU A 214 1.12 -18.86 1.53
CA GLU A 214 -0.19 -19.38 1.94
C GLU A 214 -1.27 -19.24 0.85
N SER A 215 -0.93 -18.60 -0.27
CA SER A 215 -1.83 -18.34 -1.39
C SER A 215 -1.75 -19.45 -2.44
N ASP A 216 -2.88 -19.74 -3.10
CA ASP A 216 -2.92 -20.74 -4.18
C ASP A 216 -2.52 -20.15 -5.55
N PHE A 217 -1.81 -19.02 -5.60
CA PHE A 217 -1.45 -18.36 -6.86
C PHE A 217 0.05 -18.07 -6.98
N SER A 218 0.56 -18.14 -8.21
CA SER A 218 1.98 -17.94 -8.51
C SER A 218 2.41 -16.46 -8.40
N PHE A 219 3.68 -16.27 -8.01
CA PHE A 219 4.37 -14.97 -8.01
C PHE A 219 4.17 -14.18 -9.32
N ASP A 220 4.13 -14.84 -10.48
CA ASP A 220 4.00 -14.18 -11.79
C ASP A 220 2.66 -13.47 -12.03
N LEU A 221 1.65 -13.83 -11.23
CA LEU A 221 0.33 -13.21 -11.28
C LEU A 221 0.29 -11.88 -10.53
N LEU A 222 1.29 -11.59 -9.69
CA LEU A 222 1.40 -10.31 -8.98
C LEU A 222 1.65 -9.13 -9.93
N LYS A 223 1.28 -7.93 -9.46
CA LYS A 223 1.61 -6.67 -10.16
C LYS A 223 3.11 -6.56 -10.37
N ARG A 224 3.54 -5.99 -11.50
CA ARG A 224 4.96 -5.77 -11.81
C ARG A 224 5.69 -5.07 -10.65
N ARG A 225 5.12 -3.99 -10.12
CA ARG A 225 5.70 -3.22 -9.00
C ARG A 225 5.87 -4.06 -7.73
N THR A 226 4.92 -4.95 -7.49
CA THR A 226 4.94 -5.84 -6.32
C THR A 226 5.97 -6.93 -6.48
N ARG A 227 6.06 -7.53 -7.68
CA ARG A 227 7.14 -8.46 -8.01
C ARG A 227 8.53 -7.83 -7.83
N THR A 228 8.75 -6.65 -8.41
CA THR A 228 10.03 -5.95 -8.27
C THR A 228 10.34 -5.64 -6.81
N ALA A 229 9.37 -5.17 -6.04
CA ALA A 229 9.58 -4.83 -4.63
C ALA A 229 9.87 -6.07 -3.76
N LEU A 230 9.20 -7.19 -4.00
CA LEU A 230 9.45 -8.44 -3.26
C LEU A 230 10.81 -9.04 -3.62
N LEU A 231 11.23 -8.98 -4.89
CA LEU A 231 12.56 -9.46 -5.33
C LEU A 231 13.73 -8.61 -4.80
N ALA A 232 13.46 -7.43 -4.24
CA ALA A 232 14.48 -6.66 -3.52
C ALA A 232 14.78 -7.25 -2.13
N TYR A 233 13.92 -8.15 -1.64
CA TYR A 233 14.07 -8.85 -0.35
C TYR A 233 13.87 -10.36 -0.55
N PRO A 234 14.73 -11.02 -1.34
CA PRO A 234 14.61 -12.44 -1.65
C PRO A 234 14.84 -13.36 -0.44
N GLU A 235 15.52 -12.87 0.60
CA GLU A 235 15.82 -13.62 1.84
C GLU A 235 14.57 -14.08 2.60
N PHE A 236 13.44 -13.41 2.41
CA PHE A 236 12.16 -13.78 3.01
C PHE A 236 11.34 -14.74 2.16
N ALA A 237 11.75 -15.00 0.91
CA ALA A 237 11.04 -15.93 0.05
C ALA A 237 11.26 -17.37 0.53
N ALA A 238 10.17 -18.10 0.74
CA ALA A 238 10.25 -19.52 1.06
C ALA A 238 10.91 -20.29 -0.11
N PRO A 239 11.78 -21.28 0.15
CA PRO A 239 12.50 -21.99 -0.90
C PRO A 239 11.58 -22.61 -1.97
N GLU A 240 10.38 -23.04 -1.58
CA GLU A 240 9.42 -23.69 -2.48
C GLU A 240 8.78 -22.71 -3.49
N LEU A 241 8.79 -21.41 -3.19
CA LEU A 241 8.29 -20.37 -4.09
C LEU A 241 9.32 -19.95 -5.14
N TRP A 242 10.59 -20.37 -4.98
CA TRP A 242 11.66 -19.91 -5.84
C TRP A 242 11.60 -20.59 -7.20
N THR A 243 11.44 -19.79 -8.26
CA THR A 243 11.41 -20.28 -9.64
C THR A 243 12.63 -19.80 -10.42
N GLU A 244 13.01 -20.53 -11.46
CA GLU A 244 14.10 -20.10 -12.34
C GLU A 244 13.77 -18.76 -13.04
N GLY A 245 12.48 -18.51 -13.33
CA GLY A 245 12.02 -17.22 -13.83
C GLY A 245 12.23 -16.06 -12.85
N MET A 246 12.08 -16.29 -11.54
CA MET A 246 12.38 -15.30 -10.51
C MET A 246 13.88 -15.05 -10.38
N ARG A 247 14.70 -16.11 -10.41
CA ARG A 247 16.17 -15.99 -10.43
C ARG A 247 16.64 -15.17 -11.63
N ALA A 248 16.17 -15.48 -12.84
CA ALA A 248 16.52 -14.73 -14.04
C ALA A 248 16.10 -13.25 -13.94
N ARG A 249 14.91 -12.96 -13.41
CA ARG A 249 14.46 -11.57 -13.16
C ARG A 249 15.34 -10.85 -12.15
N MET A 250 15.74 -11.51 -11.08
CA MET A 250 16.62 -10.95 -10.06
C MET A 250 17.99 -10.61 -10.62
N LEU A 251 18.60 -11.53 -11.38
CA LEU A 251 19.87 -11.30 -12.08
C LEU A 251 19.78 -10.11 -13.05
N ASN A 252 18.69 -10.01 -13.81
CA ASN A 252 18.44 -8.87 -14.69
C ASN A 252 18.30 -7.54 -13.92
N ASN A 253 17.68 -7.55 -12.74
CA ASN A 253 17.59 -6.35 -11.91
C ASN A 253 18.97 -5.93 -11.40
N TYR A 254 19.79 -6.87 -10.92
CA TYR A 254 21.16 -6.59 -10.48
C TYR A 254 22.04 -6.08 -11.61
N ALA A 255 21.97 -6.69 -12.79
CA ALA A 255 22.68 -6.21 -13.97
C ALA A 255 22.28 -4.76 -14.32
N ALA A 256 20.98 -4.43 -14.26
CA ALA A 256 20.49 -3.09 -14.51
C ALA A 256 20.88 -2.07 -13.43
N GLU A 257 20.99 -2.49 -12.16
CA GLU A 257 21.49 -1.62 -11.09
C GLU A 257 22.99 -1.41 -11.17
N LEU A 258 23.76 -2.47 -11.45
CA LEU A 258 25.20 -2.39 -11.68
C LEU A 258 25.50 -1.43 -12.83
N ALA A 259 24.81 -1.54 -13.96
CA ALA A 259 24.96 -0.64 -15.10
C ALA A 259 24.69 0.84 -14.75
N LYS A 260 23.77 1.12 -13.81
CA LYS A 260 23.52 2.50 -13.34
C LYS A 260 24.66 3.00 -12.46
N ILE A 261 25.21 2.15 -11.60
CA ILE A 261 26.36 2.47 -10.75
C ILE A 261 27.57 2.74 -11.64
N GLU A 262 27.87 1.82 -12.55
CA GLU A 262 28.90 1.93 -13.60
C GLU A 262 28.80 3.25 -14.37
N SER A 263 27.61 3.57 -14.89
CA SER A 263 27.37 4.84 -15.58
C SER A 263 27.59 6.06 -14.70
N LEU A 264 27.22 6.01 -13.42
CA LEU A 264 27.36 7.14 -12.49
C LEU A 264 28.82 7.39 -12.09
N TYR A 265 29.62 6.34 -11.95
CA TYR A 265 31.05 6.43 -11.65
C TYR A 265 31.93 6.47 -12.91
N GLY A 266 31.33 6.31 -14.09
CA GLY A 266 32.03 6.19 -15.36
C GLY A 266 33.03 5.04 -15.36
N VAL A 267 32.66 3.91 -14.76
CA VAL A 267 33.46 2.66 -14.74
C VAL A 267 32.68 1.56 -15.45
N GLU A 268 33.38 0.58 -15.99
CA GLU A 268 32.81 -0.56 -16.72
C GLU A 268 33.42 -1.86 -16.17
N TRP A 269 32.59 -2.84 -15.82
CA TRP A 269 33.07 -4.19 -15.51
C TRP A 269 33.51 -4.93 -16.77
N VAL A 270 34.77 -5.37 -16.79
CA VAL A 270 35.36 -6.15 -17.87
C VAL A 270 35.68 -7.54 -17.34
N TRP A 271 35.17 -8.57 -18.01
CA TRP A 271 35.55 -9.95 -17.75
C TRP A 271 36.77 -10.33 -18.58
N ASP A 272 37.84 -10.77 -17.92
CA ASP A 272 39.04 -11.29 -18.57
C ASP A 272 38.95 -12.82 -18.63
N GLU A 273 38.65 -13.35 -19.82
CA GLU A 273 38.57 -14.78 -20.06
C GLU A 273 39.91 -15.50 -19.86
N GLN A 274 41.05 -14.82 -20.08
CA GLN A 274 42.38 -15.42 -19.96
C GLN A 274 42.81 -15.52 -18.49
N ALA A 275 42.52 -14.49 -17.70
CA ALA A 275 42.82 -14.47 -16.27
C ALA A 275 41.75 -15.21 -15.44
N GLY A 276 40.56 -15.47 -16.00
CA GLY A 276 39.41 -16.01 -15.26
C GLY A 276 38.93 -15.09 -14.14
N THR A 277 39.24 -13.80 -14.24
CA THR A 277 38.88 -12.78 -13.24
C THR A 277 38.21 -11.60 -13.95
N GLY A 278 37.47 -10.78 -13.20
CA GLY A 278 36.92 -9.54 -13.72
C GLY A 278 37.44 -8.34 -12.94
N TYR A 279 37.54 -7.19 -13.62
CA TYR A 279 38.01 -5.94 -13.04
C TYR A 279 37.18 -4.76 -13.57
N HIS A 280 37.16 -3.66 -12.82
CA HIS A 280 36.55 -2.42 -13.28
C HIS A 280 37.58 -1.58 -14.03
N ARG A 281 37.20 -1.04 -15.19
CA ARG A 281 38.00 -0.10 -15.98
C ARG A 281 37.30 1.26 -16.00
N ILE A 282 38.06 2.34 -15.85
CA ILE A 282 37.53 3.71 -16.00
C ILE A 282 37.18 3.91 -17.48
N SER A 283 35.95 4.33 -17.76
CA SER A 283 35.53 4.72 -19.11
C SER A 283 36.16 6.07 -19.46
N GLY A 284 36.62 6.22 -20.71
CA GLY A 284 37.36 7.42 -21.15
C GLY A 284 36.57 8.74 -21.10
N GLU A 285 35.27 8.69 -20.82
CA GLU A 285 34.40 9.87 -20.65
C GLU A 285 34.13 10.20 -19.16
N SER A 286 34.72 9.45 -18.22
CA SER A 286 34.51 9.65 -16.78
C SER A 286 35.22 10.89 -16.26
N PHE A 287 34.56 11.65 -15.38
CA PHE A 287 35.17 12.73 -14.59
C PHE A 287 36.43 12.27 -13.85
N LEU A 288 36.50 11.00 -13.42
CA LEU A 288 37.65 10.43 -12.72
C LEU A 288 38.90 10.36 -13.62
N CYS A 289 38.73 10.29 -14.95
CA CYS A 289 39.85 10.28 -15.89
C CYS A 289 40.60 11.62 -15.92
N SER A 290 39.95 12.72 -15.53
CA SER A 290 40.58 14.06 -15.47
C SER A 290 41.40 14.32 -14.20
N GLN A 291 41.29 13.46 -13.17
CA GLN A 291 42.11 13.57 -11.96
C GLN A 291 43.46 12.87 -12.10
N ASP A 292 43.53 11.75 -12.83
CA ASP A 292 44.80 11.02 -13.03
C ASP A 292 45.79 11.77 -13.96
N GLU A 293 45.33 12.70 -14.79
CA GLU A 293 46.21 13.53 -15.64
C GLU A 293 46.91 14.67 -14.88
N HIS A 294 46.49 15.00 -13.66
CA HIS A 294 47.14 16.07 -12.86
C HIS A 294 48.14 15.57 -11.82
N ASP A 295 48.21 14.26 -11.56
CA ASP A 295 49.11 13.67 -10.56
C ASP A 295 50.33 12.92 -11.15
N ASN A 296 50.61 13.06 -12.46
CA ASN A 296 51.76 12.40 -13.11
C ASN A 296 52.82 13.39 -13.65
N PRO A 297 53.69 13.99 -12.82
CA PRO A 297 54.76 14.87 -13.28
C PRO A 297 56.04 14.07 -13.54
N ALA A 298 56.07 13.17 -14.53
CA ALA A 298 57.33 12.55 -14.95
C ALA A 298 57.25 11.89 -16.33
N PHE A 299 57.57 12.63 -17.39
CA PHE A 299 58.59 12.28 -18.40
C PHE A 299 58.55 13.24 -19.60
N SER A 300 58.96 14.50 -19.41
CA SER A 300 59.45 15.31 -20.54
C SER A 300 60.97 15.17 -20.58
N GLY A 301 61.45 14.13 -21.27
CA GLY A 301 62.86 13.96 -21.59
C GLY A 301 63.32 15.08 -22.52
N ARG A 302 64.13 16.01 -22.01
CA ARG A 302 64.97 16.87 -22.84
C ARG A 302 66.20 16.06 -23.26
N GLY A 303 66.17 15.56 -24.48
CA GLY A 303 67.37 15.25 -25.23
C GLY A 303 67.59 16.38 -26.24
N GLU A 304 68.50 17.30 -25.94
CA GLU A 304 69.15 18.13 -26.95
C GLU A 304 70.65 18.06 -26.71
N GLY A 305 71.33 17.38 -27.63
CA GLY A 305 72.77 17.45 -27.80
C GLY A 305 73.12 18.47 -28.87
N SER A 306 74.06 19.35 -28.54
CA SER A 306 75.10 19.93 -29.40
C SER A 306 76.19 20.48 -28.49
#